data_AF-A0A1W9Q069-F1
#
_entry.id   AF-A0A1W9Q069-F1
#
_cell.length_a   1.000
_cell.length_b   1.000
_cell.length_c   1.000
_cell.angle_alpha   90.00
_cell.angle_beta   90.00
_cell.angle_gamma   90.00
#
_symmetry.space_group_name_H-M   'P 1'
#
loop_
_entity.id
_entity.type
_entity.pdbx_description
1 polymer ?
#
loop_
_entity_poly.entity_id
_entity_poly.type
_entity_poly.pdbx_seq_one_letter_code
_entity_poly.pdbx_strand_id
1 'polypeptide(L)'
;MAKKITISVPDDLYEKMSKWRDSLNFSNVFQKAVSTLIQKKEDFQTRIRQELDQSAIIERLREEKAQSENNYYDVGRKDGLKWAKSAHYDDLQYALHWVPGDNPTKDRVLGDYFRQVIEKDDIMDYAVGSDSLCLNEFAKTYISGWKEGVSEFWQEIRDKL
;
A
#
# COMPACT_ATOMS: atom_id res chain seq x y z
N MET A 1 -26.97 34.75 -5.77
CA MET A 1 -27.45 34.22 -7.08
C MET A 1 -27.61 32.72 -6.97
N ALA A 2 -28.76 32.17 -7.36
CA ALA A 2 -29.00 30.73 -7.29
C ALA A 2 -28.63 30.06 -8.63
N LYS A 3 -27.82 28.98 -8.58
CA LYS A 3 -27.52 28.15 -9.75
C LYS A 3 -28.38 26.89 -9.69
N LYS A 4 -28.97 26.50 -10.83
CA LYS A 4 -29.71 25.23 -10.94
C LYS A 4 -28.73 24.06 -11.00
N ILE A 5 -29.00 23.02 -10.24
CA ILE A 5 -28.20 21.79 -10.16
C ILE A 5 -29.16 20.62 -10.36
N THR A 6 -28.84 19.71 -11.28
CA THR A 6 -29.58 18.47 -11.50
C THR A 6 -28.88 17.35 -10.73
N ILE A 7 -29.63 16.57 -9.95
CA ILE A 7 -29.11 15.47 -9.16
C ILE A 7 -29.88 14.19 -9.46
N SER A 8 -29.18 13.06 -9.50
CA SER A 8 -29.81 11.74 -9.57
C SER A 8 -30.23 11.29 -8.17
N VAL A 9 -31.46 10.80 -8.04
CA VAL A 9 -32.01 10.30 -6.78
C VAL A 9 -32.58 8.89 -6.99
N PRO A 10 -32.50 8.00 -5.98
CA PRO A 10 -33.12 6.67 -6.07
C PRO A 10 -34.64 6.75 -6.29
N ASP A 11 -35.20 5.79 -7.01
CA ASP A 11 -36.62 5.78 -7.41
C ASP A 11 -37.57 5.91 -6.20
N ASP A 12 -37.30 5.18 -5.11
CA ASP A 12 -38.08 5.26 -3.86
C ASP A 12 -38.12 6.66 -3.26
N LEU A 13 -37.02 7.40 -3.37
CA LEU A 13 -36.91 8.77 -2.85
C LEU A 13 -37.64 9.74 -3.78
N TYR A 14 -37.54 9.53 -5.09
CA TYR A 14 -38.26 10.31 -6.09
C TYR A 14 -39.78 10.21 -5.91
N GLU A 15 -40.32 9.00 -5.71
CA GLU A 15 -41.74 8.80 -5.45
C GLU A 15 -42.21 9.55 -4.19
N LYS A 16 -41.43 9.47 -3.11
CA LYS A 16 -41.71 10.21 -1.87
C LYS A 16 -41.64 11.71 -2.11
N MET A 17 -40.65 12.21 -2.84
CA MET A 17 -40.56 13.65 -3.15
C MET A 17 -41.74 14.12 -4.02
N SER A 18 -42.21 13.30 -4.96
CA SER A 18 -43.36 13.65 -5.80
C SER A 18 -44.66 13.76 -5.00
N LYS A 19 -44.86 12.91 -3.98
CA LYS A 19 -46.05 12.95 -3.10
C LYS A 19 -46.11 14.20 -2.23
N TRP A 20 -44.97 14.80 -1.89
CA TRP A 20 -44.87 15.93 -0.96
C TRP A 20 -44.44 17.24 -1.65
N ARG A 21 -44.49 17.29 -2.98
CA ARG A 21 -44.01 18.42 -3.80
C ARG A 21 -44.73 19.73 -3.50
N ASP A 22 -46.03 19.69 -3.24
CA ASP A 22 -46.83 20.89 -3.04
C ASP A 22 -46.70 21.45 -1.60
N SER A 23 -46.17 20.65 -0.67
CA SER A 23 -46.03 21.02 0.75
C SER A 23 -44.60 21.33 1.18
N LEU A 24 -43.58 20.91 0.42
CA LEU A 24 -42.17 21.06 0.78
C LEU A 24 -41.36 21.81 -0.28
N ASN A 25 -40.68 22.87 0.14
CA ASN A 25 -39.69 23.55 -0.70
C ASN A 25 -38.36 22.76 -0.69
N PHE A 26 -38.24 21.80 -1.61
CA PHE A 26 -37.05 20.95 -1.72
C PHE A 26 -35.77 21.72 -1.98
N SER A 27 -35.82 22.88 -2.65
CA SER A 27 -34.64 23.71 -2.86
C SER A 27 -34.08 24.22 -1.53
N ASN A 28 -34.94 24.73 -0.65
CA ASN A 28 -34.52 25.19 0.68
C ASN A 28 -34.06 24.04 1.59
N VAL A 29 -34.75 22.88 1.54
CA VAL A 29 -34.37 21.71 2.33
C VAL A 29 -33.01 21.17 1.88
N PHE A 30 -32.80 21.05 0.56
CA PHE A 30 -31.53 20.60 0.00
C PHE A 30 -30.40 21.58 0.34
N GLN A 31 -30.62 22.89 0.18
CA GLN A 31 -29.64 23.90 0.57
C GLN A 31 -29.24 23.78 2.04
N LYS A 32 -30.22 23.66 2.95
CA LYS A 32 -29.93 23.50 4.39
C LYS A 32 -29.16 22.21 4.69
N ALA A 33 -29.58 21.09 4.10
CA ALA A 33 -28.94 19.79 4.31
C ALA A 33 -27.50 19.80 3.79
N VAL A 34 -27.29 20.29 2.57
CA VAL A 34 -25.97 20.38 1.94
C VAL A 34 -25.06 21.36 2.69
N SER A 35 -25.54 22.55 3.04
CA SER A 35 -24.73 23.51 3.82
C SER A 35 -24.33 22.95 5.18
N THR A 36 -25.23 22.22 5.86
CA THR A 36 -24.91 21.58 7.15
C THR A 36 -23.88 20.48 6.99
N LEU A 37 -23.98 19.67 5.93
CA LEU A 37 -23.00 18.62 5.63
C LEU A 37 -21.62 19.20 5.25
N ILE A 38 -21.60 20.26 4.46
CA ILE A 38 -20.36 20.96 4.09
C ILE A 38 -19.73 21.56 5.35
N GLN A 39 -20.49 22.30 6.17
CA GLN A 39 -19.98 22.89 7.40
C GLN A 39 -19.39 21.83 8.34
N LYS A 40 -20.09 20.70 8.54
CA LYS A 40 -19.55 19.58 9.35
C LYS A 40 -18.24 19.04 8.79
N LYS A 41 -18.11 18.93 7.47
CA LYS A 41 -16.89 18.44 6.81
C LYS A 41 -15.74 19.44 6.93
N GLU A 42 -16.03 20.73 6.78
CA GLU A 42 -15.06 21.82 6.94
C GLU A 42 -14.61 21.98 8.40
N ASP A 43 -15.52 21.89 9.36
CA ASP A 43 -15.21 21.92 10.79
C ASP A 43 -14.33 20.74 11.21
N PHE A 44 -14.63 19.53 10.69
CA PHE A 44 -13.81 18.34 10.92
C PHE A 44 -12.41 18.49 10.33
N GLN A 45 -12.29 18.97 9.08
CA GLN A 45 -11.00 19.26 8.46
C GLN A 45 -10.22 20.34 9.20
N THR A 46 -10.91 21.38 9.70
CA THR A 46 -10.30 22.48 10.44
C THR A 46 -9.81 22.02 11.81
N ARG A 47 -10.58 21.19 12.53
CA ARG A 47 -10.14 20.57 13.79
C ARG A 47 -8.92 19.68 13.60
N ILE A 48 -8.92 18.83 12.57
CA ILE A 48 -7.76 18.00 12.22
C ILE A 48 -6.54 18.86 11.86
N ARG A 49 -6.72 20.00 11.18
CA ARG A 49 -5.64 20.93 10.85
C ARG A 49 -5.15 21.77 12.04
N GLN A 50 -6.01 22.05 13.02
CA GLN A 50 -5.70 22.89 14.18
C GLN A 50 -5.11 22.10 15.36
N GLU A 51 -5.48 20.82 15.52
CA GLU A 51 -4.99 19.99 16.63
C GLU A 51 -3.69 19.22 16.32
N LEU A 52 -3.25 19.21 15.06
CA LEU A 52 -2.07 18.44 14.64
C LEU A 52 -1.07 19.39 14.00
N ASP A 53 0.13 19.47 14.58
CA ASP A 53 1.32 19.89 13.85
C ASP A 53 1.65 18.78 12.83
N GLN A 54 0.85 18.73 11.76
CA GLN A 54 0.86 17.66 10.77
C GLN A 54 2.24 17.50 10.17
N SER A 55 3.00 18.59 10.05
CA SER A 55 4.36 18.60 9.55
C SER A 55 5.29 17.77 10.43
N ALA A 56 5.27 17.97 11.76
CA ALA A 56 6.12 17.22 12.68
C ALA A 56 5.78 15.72 12.72
N ILE A 57 4.49 15.36 12.67
CA ILE A 57 4.05 13.96 12.64
C ILE A 57 4.41 13.31 11.30
N ILE A 58 4.22 14.02 10.19
CA ILE A 58 4.58 13.52 8.85
C ILE A 58 6.09 13.32 8.73
N GLU A 59 6.91 14.26 9.20
CA GLU A 59 8.37 14.12 9.19
C GLU A 59 8.82 12.94 10.06
N ARG A 60 8.30 12.81 11.29
CA ARG A 60 8.58 11.64 12.14
C ARG A 60 8.21 10.32 11.45
N LEU A 61 7.01 10.22 10.87
CA LEU A 61 6.55 9.02 10.18
C LEU A 61 7.34 8.74 8.89
N ARG A 62 7.86 9.77 8.22
CA ARG A 62 8.76 9.61 7.07
C ARG A 62 10.13 9.06 7.50
N GLU A 63 10.68 9.57 8.59
CA GLU A 63 11.92 9.06 9.17
C GLU A 63 11.76 7.62 9.65
N GLU A 64 10.69 7.32 10.41
CA GLU A 64 10.35 5.96 10.85
C GLU A 64 10.19 5.03 9.64
N LYS A 65 9.48 5.47 8.59
CA LYS A 65 9.33 4.71 7.35
C LYS A 65 10.67 4.46 6.67
N ALA A 66 11.51 5.47 6.51
CA ALA A 66 12.82 5.33 5.87
C ALA A 66 13.75 4.40 6.68
N GLN A 67 13.68 4.45 8.02
CA GLN A 67 14.41 3.53 8.90
C GLN A 67 13.90 2.09 8.75
N SER A 68 12.58 1.89 8.70
CA SER A 68 12.00 0.57 8.47
C SER A 68 12.36 0.02 7.08
N GLU A 69 12.27 0.83 6.02
CA GLU A 69 12.63 0.43 4.66
C GLU A 69 14.11 0.04 4.55
N ASN A 70 15.03 0.86 5.10
CA ASN A 70 16.45 0.51 5.15
C ASN A 70 16.71 -0.78 5.95
N ASN A 71 15.98 -0.98 7.05
CA ASN A 71 16.11 -2.21 7.84
C ASN A 71 15.71 -3.44 7.00
N TYR A 72 14.60 -3.37 6.25
CA TYR A 72 14.16 -4.49 5.42
C TYR A 72 15.10 -4.75 4.25
N TYR A 73 15.66 -3.72 3.64
CA TYR A 73 16.70 -3.85 2.63
C TYR A 73 17.93 -4.59 3.18
N ASP A 74 18.46 -4.14 4.31
CA ASP A 74 19.66 -4.72 4.92
C ASP A 74 19.44 -6.16 5.41
N VAL A 75 18.26 -6.46 5.95
CA VAL A 75 17.88 -7.83 6.32
C VAL A 75 17.80 -8.69 5.06
N GLY A 76 17.13 -8.21 4.02
CA GLY A 76 17.08 -8.88 2.72
C GLY A 76 18.47 -9.21 2.19
N ARG A 77 19.37 -8.22 2.16
CA ARG A 77 20.76 -8.39 1.69
C ARG A 77 21.53 -9.46 2.46
N LYS A 78 21.45 -9.44 3.80
CA LYS A 78 22.09 -10.47 4.65
C LYS A 78 21.53 -11.86 4.37
N ASP A 79 20.22 -11.95 4.22
CA ASP A 79 19.53 -13.21 3.94
C ASP A 79 19.85 -13.75 2.54
N GLY A 80 19.95 -12.88 1.53
CA GLY A 80 20.37 -13.24 0.18
C GLY A 80 21.79 -13.82 0.14
N LEU A 81 22.71 -13.15 0.83
CA LEU A 81 24.08 -13.64 0.98
C LEU A 81 24.13 -14.98 1.73
N LYS A 82 23.31 -15.14 2.77
CA LYS A 82 23.20 -16.41 3.52
C LYS A 82 22.63 -17.53 2.66
N TRP A 83 21.58 -17.26 1.89
CA TRP A 83 20.97 -18.23 0.98
C TRP A 83 21.96 -18.66 -0.09
N ALA A 84 22.67 -17.70 -0.71
CA ALA A 84 23.62 -17.96 -1.80
C ALA A 84 24.79 -18.87 -1.37
N LYS A 85 25.23 -18.78 -0.11
CA LYS A 85 26.26 -19.67 0.46
C LYS A 85 25.86 -21.14 0.52
N SER A 86 24.56 -21.43 0.57
CA SER A 86 24.01 -22.79 0.64
C SER A 86 23.33 -23.24 -0.65
N ALA A 87 23.17 -22.34 -1.62
CA ALA A 87 22.47 -22.62 -2.87
C ALA A 87 23.31 -23.52 -3.79
N HIS A 88 22.64 -24.40 -4.53
CA HIS A 88 23.27 -25.11 -5.62
C HIS A 88 23.56 -24.16 -6.78
N TYR A 89 24.51 -24.52 -7.64
CA TYR A 89 24.92 -23.68 -8.76
C TYR A 89 23.74 -23.30 -9.67
N ASP A 90 22.87 -24.26 -10.01
CA ASP A 90 21.72 -24.02 -10.88
C ASP A 90 20.70 -23.06 -10.24
N ASP A 91 20.46 -23.19 -8.93
CA ASP A 91 19.58 -22.29 -8.18
C ASP A 91 20.18 -20.88 -8.09
N LEU A 92 21.50 -20.79 -7.91
CA LEU A 92 22.22 -19.52 -7.88
C LEU A 92 22.14 -18.81 -9.23
N GLN A 93 22.36 -19.55 -10.33
CA GLN A 93 22.17 -19.01 -11.68
C GLN A 93 20.72 -18.59 -11.92
N TYR A 94 19.74 -19.37 -11.45
CA TYR A 94 18.34 -18.97 -11.52
C TYR A 94 18.10 -17.64 -10.80
N ALA A 95 18.54 -17.52 -9.55
CA ALA A 95 18.34 -16.33 -8.73
C ALA A 95 18.98 -15.06 -9.33
N LEU A 96 20.14 -15.18 -9.98
CA LEU A 96 20.82 -14.05 -10.63
C LEU A 96 20.03 -13.51 -11.83
N HIS A 97 19.38 -14.39 -12.60
CA HIS A 97 18.58 -14.02 -13.77
C HIS A 97 17.11 -13.76 -13.44
N TRP A 98 16.68 -14.15 -12.25
CA TRP A 98 15.30 -14.03 -11.81
C TRP A 98 14.85 -12.57 -11.70
N VAL A 99 13.71 -12.24 -12.30
CA VAL A 99 13.06 -10.94 -12.16
C VAL A 99 11.79 -11.15 -11.34
N PRO A 100 11.65 -10.52 -10.16
CA PRO A 100 10.46 -10.69 -9.35
C PRO A 100 9.23 -10.19 -10.12
N GLY A 101 8.27 -11.10 -10.34
CA GLY A 101 6.94 -10.76 -10.84
C GLY A 101 6.03 -10.27 -9.70
N ASP A 102 4.73 -10.15 -9.98
CA ASP A 102 3.76 -9.64 -9.00
C ASP A 102 3.61 -10.55 -7.76
N ASN A 103 3.91 -11.85 -7.90
CA ASN A 103 3.83 -12.80 -6.79
C ASN A 103 5.07 -13.72 -6.69
N PRO A 104 6.15 -13.25 -6.04
CA PRO A 104 7.37 -14.01 -5.80
C PRO A 104 7.20 -15.28 -4.98
N THR A 105 6.16 -15.39 -4.13
CA THR A 105 5.91 -16.60 -3.33
C THR A 105 5.35 -17.78 -4.14
N LYS A 106 4.93 -17.51 -5.39
CA LYS A 106 4.49 -18.53 -6.36
C LYS A 106 5.60 -18.91 -7.34
N ASP A 107 6.80 -18.36 -7.21
CA ASP A 107 7.93 -18.75 -8.02
C ASP A 107 8.28 -20.22 -7.79
N ARG A 108 8.65 -20.95 -8.85
CA ARG A 108 8.90 -22.39 -8.78
C ARG A 108 10.12 -22.74 -7.92
N VAL A 109 11.14 -21.89 -7.91
CA VAL A 109 12.44 -22.17 -7.27
C VAL A 109 12.55 -21.38 -5.97
N LEU A 110 12.20 -20.10 -6.01
CA LEU A 110 12.35 -19.17 -4.88
C LEU A 110 11.04 -18.97 -4.09
N GLY A 111 9.92 -19.51 -4.58
CA GLY A 111 8.61 -19.24 -3.99
C GLY A 111 8.47 -19.74 -2.56
N ASP A 112 8.93 -20.95 -2.26
CA ASP A 112 8.89 -21.50 -0.90
C ASP A 112 9.80 -20.73 0.05
N TYR A 113 10.95 -20.26 -0.44
CA TYR A 113 11.84 -19.41 0.34
C TYR A 113 11.16 -18.09 0.71
N PHE A 114 10.64 -17.36 -0.27
CA PHE A 114 9.98 -16.07 -0.02
C PHE A 114 8.70 -16.23 0.78
N ARG A 115 7.94 -17.31 0.58
CA ARG A 115 6.77 -17.63 1.41
C ARG A 115 7.14 -17.71 2.88
N GLN A 116 8.19 -18.46 3.22
CA GLN A 116 8.63 -18.63 4.60
C GLN A 116 9.14 -17.35 5.26
N VAL A 117 9.66 -16.40 4.49
CA VAL A 117 10.15 -15.12 5.03
C VAL A 117 8.99 -14.12 5.13
N ILE A 118 8.22 -13.97 4.07
CA ILE A 118 7.15 -12.96 3.96
C ILE A 118 5.97 -13.32 4.88
N GLU A 119 5.55 -14.58 4.95
CA GLU A 119 4.43 -15.00 5.82
C GLU A 119 4.80 -14.99 7.32
N LYS A 120 6.07 -14.81 7.69
CA LYS A 120 6.51 -14.72 9.08
C LYS A 120 6.55 -13.29 9.62
N ASP A 121 6.42 -12.29 8.75
CA ASP A 121 6.49 -10.88 9.10
C ASP A 121 5.17 -10.21 8.74
N ASP A 122 4.35 -9.91 9.75
CA ASP A 122 3.01 -9.31 9.60
C ASP A 122 3.01 -7.98 8.82
N ILE A 123 4.17 -7.30 8.71
CA ILE A 123 4.33 -6.04 7.97
C ILE A 123 4.71 -6.30 6.51
N MET A 124 5.44 -7.38 6.22
CA MET A 124 5.67 -7.85 4.85
C MET A 124 4.49 -8.65 4.29
N ASP A 125 3.62 -9.17 5.15
CA ASP A 125 2.44 -9.92 4.76
C ASP A 125 1.48 -9.03 3.94
N TYR A 126 0.79 -9.66 3.00
CA TYR A 126 0.11 -9.03 1.87
C TYR A 126 -0.78 -7.83 2.26
N ALA A 127 -0.82 -6.82 1.40
CA ALA A 127 -1.56 -5.59 1.65
C ALA A 127 -3.04 -5.87 2.02
N VAL A 128 -3.46 -5.43 3.22
CA VAL A 128 -4.85 -5.43 3.65
C VAL A 128 -5.62 -4.40 2.78
N GLY A 129 -6.18 -4.84 1.65
CA GLY A 129 -6.99 -3.99 0.78
C GLY A 129 -7.16 -4.51 -0.67
N SER A 130 -8.35 -5.04 -0.96
CA SER A 130 -9.00 -5.34 -2.25
C SER A 130 -8.28 -6.08 -3.40
N ASP A 131 -6.97 -6.29 -3.40
CA ASP A 131 -6.31 -7.17 -4.38
C ASP A 131 -5.21 -7.99 -3.71
N SER A 132 -5.53 -9.25 -3.40
CA SER A 132 -4.65 -10.25 -2.77
C SER A 132 -3.47 -10.71 -3.64
N LEU A 133 -3.05 -9.91 -4.63
CA LEU A 133 -2.09 -10.29 -5.66
C LEU A 133 -0.83 -9.42 -5.71
N CYS A 134 -0.79 -8.29 -4.99
CA CYS A 134 0.32 -7.35 -5.05
C CYS A 134 1.15 -7.37 -3.76
N LEU A 135 2.47 -7.61 -3.89
CA LEU A 135 3.41 -7.41 -2.77
C LEU A 135 3.36 -5.96 -2.28
N ASN A 136 3.42 -5.80 -0.96
CA ASN A 136 3.58 -4.48 -0.36
C ASN A 136 5.02 -3.95 -0.56
N GLU A 137 5.23 -2.66 -0.32
CA GLU A 137 6.53 -2.01 -0.55
C GLU A 137 7.66 -2.54 0.36
N PHE A 138 7.35 -3.05 1.55
CA PHE A 138 8.34 -3.65 2.45
C PHE A 138 8.88 -4.96 1.90
N ALA A 139 8.00 -5.84 1.40
CA ALA A 139 8.39 -7.08 0.75
C ALA A 139 9.21 -6.81 -0.53
N LYS A 140 8.84 -5.81 -1.33
CA LYS A 140 9.64 -5.40 -2.51
C LYS A 140 11.04 -4.93 -2.12
N THR A 141 11.15 -4.12 -1.06
CA THR A 141 12.42 -3.58 -0.56
C THR A 141 13.31 -4.70 -0.04
N TYR A 142 12.74 -5.64 0.72
CA TYR A 142 13.43 -6.86 1.15
C TYR A 142 13.96 -7.69 -0.02
N ILE A 143 13.12 -7.96 -1.03
CA ILE A 143 13.52 -8.75 -2.22
C ILE A 143 14.63 -8.06 -3.00
N SER A 144 14.60 -6.72 -3.10
CA SER A 144 15.67 -5.95 -3.74
C SER A 144 16.99 -6.13 -3.01
N GLY A 145 16.99 -5.98 -1.69
CA GLY A 145 18.18 -6.22 -0.87
C GLY A 145 18.67 -7.66 -1.00
N TRP A 146 17.75 -8.63 -0.95
CA TRP A 146 18.06 -10.05 -1.12
C TRP A 146 18.78 -10.34 -2.43
N LYS A 147 18.28 -9.80 -3.55
CA LYS A 147 18.91 -9.97 -4.86
C LYS A 147 20.29 -9.33 -4.93
N GLU A 148 20.50 -8.20 -4.28
CA GLU A 148 21.83 -7.60 -4.13
C GLU A 148 22.78 -8.53 -3.38
N GLY A 149 22.37 -9.07 -2.23
CA GLY A 149 23.19 -10.00 -1.46
C GLY A 149 23.61 -11.25 -2.24
N VAL A 150 22.70 -11.81 -3.04
CA VAL A 150 23.01 -12.92 -3.96
C VAL A 150 24.02 -12.50 -5.04
N SER A 151 23.84 -11.31 -5.61
CA SER A 151 24.71 -10.78 -6.67
C SER A 151 26.12 -10.49 -6.15
N GLU A 152 26.25 -9.91 -4.96
CA GLU A 152 27.53 -9.66 -4.30
C GLU A 152 28.29 -10.97 -4.06
N PHE A 153 27.62 -11.97 -3.50
CA PHE A 153 28.22 -13.29 -3.28
C PHE A 153 28.75 -13.89 -4.60
N TRP A 154 27.95 -13.83 -5.67
CA TRP A 154 28.37 -14.34 -6.98
C TRP A 154 29.58 -13.61 -7.55
N GLN A 155 29.62 -12.27 -7.43
CA GLN A 155 30.76 -11.47 -7.89
C GLN A 155 32.07 -11.88 -7.21
N GLU A 156 32.05 -12.28 -5.94
CA GLU A 156 33.25 -12.69 -5.19
C GLU A 156 33.79 -14.08 -5.55
N ILE A 157 32.93 -14.97 -6.05
CA ILE A 157 33.28 -16.38 -6.28
C ILE A 157 33.34 -16.79 -7.75
N ARG A 158 32.69 -16.05 -8.66
CA ARG A 158 32.55 -16.45 -10.08
C ARG A 158 33.89 -16.66 -10.79
N ASP A 159 34.91 -15.89 -10.42
CA ASP A 159 36.24 -15.96 -11.06
C ASP A 159 37.09 -17.12 -10.51
N LYS A 160 36.57 -17.86 -9.51
CA LYS A 160 37.24 -19.00 -8.85
C LYS A 160 36.64 -20.36 -9.23
N LEU A 161 35.57 -20.37 -10.02
CA LEU A 161 34.87 -21.55 -10.53
C LEU A 161 35.33 -21.85 -11.96
#